data_AF-A0A8T6YB79-F1
#
_entry.id   AF-A0A8T6YB79-F1
#
_cell.length_a   1.000
_cell.length_b   1.000
_cell.length_c   1.000
_cell.angle_alpha   90.00
_cell.angle_beta   90.00
_cell.angle_gamma   90.00
#
_symmetry.space_group_name_H-M   'P 1'
#
loop_
_entity.id
_entity.type
_entity.pdbx_description
1 polymer ?
#
loop_
_entity_poly.entity_id
_entity_poly.type
_entity_poly.pdbx_seq_one_letter_code
_entity_poly.pdbx_strand_id
1 'polypeptide(L)'
;MRGALQYKGLISIRKEGINELVKEIKKIENHNEKISRTLEEISDNLASGIWLKNTEFMVVNYQSKPIVWKSIILAKLSEFKLLWSSLYGKDHDKLYDPSITEFRIKIGIIKNQILLLTSNHPSNISSDLLNQLVSVVVKLSEIEQQRFYADGGKSTEQFDANGDEIENIIDELIEHIESNYNAVSDGSN
;
A
#
# COMPACT_ATOMS: atom_id res chain seq x y z
N MET A 1 1.19 -37.76 57.90
CA MET A 1 2.02 -37.17 56.82
C MET A 1 1.63 -37.75 55.45
N ARG A 2 0.52 -37.31 54.83
CA ARG A 2 0.09 -37.80 53.49
C ARG A 2 -0.25 -36.68 52.49
N GLY A 3 0.05 -35.41 52.80
CA GLY A 3 -0.25 -34.26 51.92
C GLY A 3 0.89 -33.80 51.00
N ALA A 4 2.15 -34.13 51.32
CA ALA A 4 3.30 -33.54 50.62
C ALA A 4 3.70 -34.26 49.31
N LEU A 5 3.20 -35.47 49.05
CA LEU A 5 3.57 -36.29 47.89
C LEU A 5 2.73 -36.02 46.64
N GLN A 6 1.50 -35.49 46.77
CA GLN A 6 0.63 -35.23 45.62
C GLN A 6 0.99 -33.95 44.85
N TYR A 7 1.63 -32.96 45.49
CA TYR A 7 2.00 -31.70 44.83
C TYR A 7 3.33 -31.77 44.06
N LYS A 8 4.22 -32.73 44.38
CA LYS A 8 5.51 -32.89 43.68
C LYS A 8 5.35 -33.30 42.21
N GLY A 9 4.38 -34.18 41.91
CA GLY A 9 4.07 -34.60 40.54
C GLY A 9 3.53 -33.46 39.68
N LEU A 10 2.62 -32.64 40.24
CA LEU A 10 2.03 -31.49 39.55
C LEU A 10 3.06 -30.39 39.23
N ILE A 11 4.03 -30.17 40.13
CA ILE A 11 5.12 -29.20 39.91
C ILE A 11 6.08 -29.71 38.83
N SER A 12 6.36 -31.02 38.77
CA SER A 12 7.23 -31.63 37.75
C SER A 12 6.60 -31.55 36.35
N ILE A 13 5.31 -31.91 36.22
CA ILE A 13 4.56 -31.87 34.96
C ILE A 13 4.46 -30.44 34.41
N ARG A 14 4.23 -29.45 35.28
CA ARG A 14 4.18 -28.03 34.88
C ARG A 14 5.55 -27.52 34.43
N LYS A 15 6.64 -27.97 35.06
CA LYS A 15 8.01 -27.55 34.71
C LYS A 15 8.48 -28.16 33.39
N GLU A 16 8.11 -29.40 33.12
CA GLU A 16 8.34 -30.06 31.82
C GLU A 16 7.55 -29.40 30.69
N GLY A 17 6.25 -29.12 30.90
CA GLY A 17 5.42 -28.43 29.90
C GLY A 17 5.89 -27.01 29.57
N ILE A 18 6.39 -26.25 30.56
CA ILE A 18 6.99 -24.93 30.31
C ILE A 18 8.31 -25.05 29.52
N ASN A 19 9.13 -26.06 29.80
CA ASN A 19 10.37 -26.28 29.06
C ASN A 19 10.12 -26.71 27.60
N GLU A 20 9.07 -27.47 27.33
CA GLU A 20 8.65 -27.78 25.96
C GLU A 20 8.13 -26.54 25.24
N LEU A 21 7.30 -25.71 25.87
CA LEU A 21 6.86 -24.44 25.32
C LEU A 21 8.04 -23.52 24.97
N VAL A 22 9.04 -23.41 25.84
CA VAL A 22 10.27 -22.64 25.57
C VAL A 22 11.06 -23.21 24.39
N LYS A 23 11.09 -24.53 24.23
CA LYS A 23 11.74 -25.17 23.06
C LYS A 23 10.99 -24.89 21.76
N GLU A 24 9.66 -24.95 21.78
CA GLU A 24 8.84 -24.65 20.59
C GLU A 24 8.91 -23.16 20.24
N ILE A 25 8.91 -22.26 21.23
CA ILE A 25 9.14 -20.82 21.01
C ILE A 25 10.52 -20.57 20.38
N LYS A 26 11.58 -21.23 20.86
CA LYS A 26 12.92 -21.11 20.26
C LYS A 26 12.99 -21.68 18.84
N LYS A 27 12.23 -22.73 18.54
CA LYS A 27 12.12 -23.24 17.16
C LYS A 27 11.45 -22.22 16.26
N ILE A 28 10.38 -21.58 16.73
CA ILE A 28 9.68 -20.51 15.99
C ILE A 28 10.58 -19.30 15.80
N GLU A 29 11.30 -18.87 16.84
CA GLU A 29 12.27 -17.77 16.79
C GLU A 29 13.37 -18.04 15.74
N ASN A 30 13.99 -19.23 15.79
CA ASN A 30 14.99 -19.64 14.79
C ASN A 30 14.41 -19.75 13.37
N HIS A 31 13.16 -20.18 13.24
CA HIS A 31 12.49 -20.25 11.94
C HIS A 31 12.22 -18.85 11.38
N ASN A 32 11.81 -17.90 12.23
CA ASN A 32 11.60 -16.51 11.87
C ASN A 32 12.89 -15.79 11.49
N GLU A 33 14.01 -16.04 12.19
CA GLU A 33 15.32 -15.53 11.77
C GLU A 33 15.72 -16.07 10.39
N LYS A 34 15.49 -17.36 10.13
CA LYS A 34 15.81 -17.99 8.85
C LYS A 34 14.96 -17.44 7.71
N ILE A 35 13.67 -17.20 7.96
CA ILE A 35 12.78 -16.54 7.00
C ILE A 35 13.27 -15.12 6.73
N SER A 36 13.63 -14.36 7.77
CA SER A 36 14.11 -12.98 7.63
C SER A 36 15.37 -12.90 6.77
N ARG A 37 16.35 -13.77 7.01
CA ARG A 37 17.57 -13.86 6.17
C ARG A 37 17.26 -14.27 4.72
N THR A 38 16.32 -15.19 4.53
CA THR A 38 15.91 -15.60 3.17
C THR A 38 15.21 -14.45 2.42
N LEU A 39 14.45 -13.63 3.13
CA LEU A 39 13.81 -12.43 2.57
C LEU A 39 14.83 -11.33 2.26
N GLU A 40 15.85 -11.14 3.09
CA GLU A 40 16.97 -10.24 2.82
C GLU A 40 17.75 -10.69 1.58
N GLU A 41 18.08 -11.98 1.47
CA GLU A 41 18.77 -12.53 0.30
C GLU A 41 17.93 -12.40 -0.98
N ILE A 42 16.62 -12.63 -0.91
CA ILE A 42 15.72 -12.40 -2.04
C ILE A 42 15.70 -10.91 -2.40
N SER A 43 15.61 -10.01 -1.41
CA SER A 43 15.62 -8.56 -1.61
C SER A 43 16.92 -8.10 -2.30
N ASP A 44 18.08 -8.57 -1.85
CA ASP A 44 19.38 -8.20 -2.42
C ASP A 44 19.57 -8.73 -3.85
N ASN A 45 19.08 -9.94 -4.12
CA ASN A 45 19.08 -10.52 -5.48
C ASN A 45 18.11 -9.80 -6.42
N LEU A 46 16.99 -9.28 -5.92
CA LEU A 46 16.06 -8.48 -6.71
C LEU A 46 16.59 -7.05 -6.95
N ALA A 47 17.25 -6.45 -5.96
CA ALA A 47 17.84 -5.11 -6.04
C ALA A 47 18.98 -5.03 -7.07
N SER A 48 19.74 -6.12 -7.24
CA SER A 48 20.90 -6.18 -8.14
C SER A 48 20.55 -6.50 -9.60
N GLY A 49 19.36 -7.05 -9.90
CA GLY A 49 18.97 -7.46 -11.26
C GLY A 49 17.69 -6.83 -11.82
N ILE A 50 16.84 -6.20 -11.00
CA ILE A 50 15.46 -5.82 -11.37
C ILE A 50 15.18 -4.36 -11.00
N TRP A 51 16.08 -3.45 -11.38
CA TRP A 51 15.82 -2.01 -11.18
C TRP A 51 14.69 -1.47 -12.08
N LEU A 52 14.26 -2.23 -13.10
CA LEU A 52 13.36 -1.75 -14.17
C LEU A 52 11.97 -2.42 -14.25
N LYS A 53 11.66 -3.44 -13.43
CA LYS A 53 10.42 -4.23 -13.66
C LYS A 53 9.50 -4.46 -12.47
N ASN A 54 9.89 -4.20 -11.22
CA ASN A 54 9.01 -4.42 -10.07
C ASN A 54 9.15 -3.32 -9.01
N THR A 55 8.54 -2.16 -9.26
CA THR A 55 8.34 -1.09 -8.27
C THR A 55 7.48 -1.51 -7.07
N GLU A 56 6.82 -2.67 -7.13
CA GLU A 56 5.92 -3.20 -6.08
C GLU A 56 6.66 -3.66 -4.81
N PHE A 57 7.91 -4.12 -4.91
CA PHE A 57 8.63 -4.68 -3.76
C PHE A 57 9.33 -3.62 -2.89
N MET A 58 9.64 -2.44 -3.44
CA MET A 58 10.38 -1.39 -2.73
C MET A 58 9.59 -0.72 -1.60
N VAL A 59 8.25 -0.76 -1.66
CA VAL A 59 7.39 -0.04 -0.72
C VAL A 59 7.18 -0.82 0.59
N VAL A 60 7.39 -2.14 0.58
CA VAL A 60 7.05 -3.01 1.73
C VAL A 60 8.12 -2.99 2.83
N ASN A 61 9.39 -2.77 2.48
CA ASN A 61 10.52 -2.86 3.44
C ASN A 61 11.12 -1.50 3.85
N TYR A 62 10.57 -0.39 3.37
CA TYR A 62 11.08 0.92 3.70
C TYR A 62 10.13 1.59 4.70
N GLN A 63 10.48 1.58 5.99
CA GLN A 63 10.03 2.64 6.90
C GLN A 63 10.59 3.96 6.36
N SER A 64 9.92 4.50 5.36
CA SER A 64 10.32 5.72 4.69
C SER A 64 10.29 6.82 5.72
N LYS A 65 11.41 7.53 5.85
CA LYS A 65 11.40 8.83 6.52
C LYS A 65 10.21 9.62 5.99
N PRO A 66 9.47 10.34 6.85
CA PRO A 66 8.21 10.96 6.45
C PRO A 66 8.27 11.78 5.15
N ILE A 67 9.41 12.42 4.88
CA ILE A 67 9.65 13.16 3.63
C ILE A 67 9.72 12.28 2.36
N VAL A 68 10.31 11.08 2.46
CA VAL A 68 10.39 10.12 1.35
C VAL A 68 9.01 9.54 1.06
N TRP A 69 8.25 9.20 2.11
CA TRP A 69 6.87 8.75 1.97
C TRP A 69 6.01 9.79 1.23
N LYS A 70 6.13 11.06 1.64
CA LYS A 70 5.45 12.19 0.99
C LYS A 70 5.82 12.30 -0.49
N SER A 71 7.11 12.27 -0.83
CA SER A 71 7.52 12.37 -2.23
C SER A 71 6.97 11.24 -3.08
N ILE A 72 6.92 10.01 -2.55
CA ILE A 72 6.39 8.86 -3.28
C ILE A 72 4.87 8.98 -3.45
N ILE A 73 4.12 9.34 -2.39
CA ILE A 73 2.65 9.46 -2.50
C ILE A 73 2.26 10.55 -3.50
N LEU A 74 2.92 11.72 -3.44
CA LEU A 74 2.70 12.82 -4.38
C LEU A 74 3.02 12.41 -5.83
N ALA A 75 4.12 11.68 -6.04
CA ALA A 75 4.48 11.17 -7.36
C ALA A 75 3.41 10.22 -7.91
N LYS A 76 2.85 9.34 -7.07
CA LYS A 76 1.81 8.38 -7.50
C LYS A 76 0.48 9.03 -7.82
N LEU A 77 0.09 10.00 -7.01
CA LEU A 77 -1.08 10.84 -7.27
C LEU A 77 -0.93 11.61 -8.60
N SER A 78 0.24 12.21 -8.82
CA SER A 78 0.56 12.94 -10.05
C SER A 78 0.63 12.03 -11.28
N GLU A 79 1.08 10.78 -11.11
CA GLU A 79 1.12 9.78 -12.18
C GLU A 79 -0.29 9.47 -12.72
N PHE A 80 -1.29 9.34 -11.83
CA PHE A 80 -2.68 9.22 -12.26
C PHE A 80 -3.12 10.45 -13.04
N LYS A 81 -2.89 11.66 -12.52
CA LYS A 81 -3.31 12.89 -13.20
C LYS A 81 -2.74 12.98 -14.61
N LEU A 82 -1.46 12.69 -14.78
CA LEU A 82 -0.80 12.71 -16.08
C LEU A 82 -1.39 11.65 -17.01
N LEU A 83 -1.61 10.43 -16.50
CA LEU A 83 -2.25 9.36 -17.26
C LEU A 83 -3.66 9.75 -17.72
N TRP A 84 -4.47 10.30 -16.82
CA TRP A 84 -5.82 10.75 -17.12
C TRP A 84 -5.82 11.91 -18.11
N SER A 85 -5.32 13.08 -17.70
CA SER A 85 -5.39 14.33 -18.47
C SER A 85 -4.69 14.27 -19.83
N SER A 86 -3.58 13.53 -19.94
CA SER A 86 -2.75 13.56 -21.16
C SER A 86 -3.04 12.41 -22.12
N LEU A 87 -3.55 11.28 -21.62
CA LEU A 87 -3.66 10.07 -22.43
C LEU A 87 -5.06 9.50 -22.54
N TYR A 88 -5.96 9.65 -21.56
CA TYR A 88 -7.23 8.91 -21.59
C TYR A 88 -8.49 9.76 -21.40
N GLY A 89 -8.40 10.88 -20.68
CA GLY A 89 -9.54 11.75 -20.43
C GLY A 89 -10.12 12.27 -21.74
N LYS A 90 -11.42 12.03 -21.95
CA LYS A 90 -12.20 12.54 -23.09
C LYS A 90 -11.71 12.03 -24.46
N ASP A 91 -10.83 11.02 -24.48
CA ASP A 91 -10.37 10.35 -25.69
C ASP A 91 -11.11 9.02 -25.87
N HIS A 92 -12.27 9.09 -26.52
CA HIS A 92 -13.20 7.96 -26.61
C HIS A 92 -12.68 6.82 -27.49
N ASP A 93 -11.71 7.10 -28.38
CA ASP A 93 -11.06 6.09 -29.21
C ASP A 93 -10.22 5.11 -28.37
N LYS A 94 -9.80 5.51 -27.17
CA LYS A 94 -9.01 4.69 -26.24
C LYS A 94 -9.84 3.86 -25.28
N LEU A 95 -11.17 3.91 -25.37
CA LEU A 95 -12.08 3.10 -24.54
C LEU A 95 -12.26 1.68 -25.06
N TYR A 96 -11.57 1.33 -26.16
CA TYR A 96 -11.57 0.01 -26.75
C TYR A 96 -10.24 -0.71 -26.52
N ASP A 97 -10.28 -2.04 -26.57
CA ASP A 97 -9.07 -2.84 -26.49
C ASP A 97 -8.16 -2.61 -27.71
N PRO A 98 -6.83 -2.55 -27.50
CA PRO A 98 -6.11 -2.89 -26.27
C PRO A 98 -5.95 -1.73 -25.27
N SER A 99 -6.23 -0.49 -25.67
CA SER A 99 -5.93 0.73 -24.91
C SER A 99 -6.59 0.75 -23.54
N ILE A 100 -7.87 0.37 -23.45
CA ILE A 100 -8.58 0.35 -22.17
C ILE A 100 -8.03 -0.70 -21.20
N THR A 101 -7.58 -1.84 -21.71
CA THR A 101 -6.90 -2.85 -20.89
C THR A 101 -5.57 -2.33 -20.37
N GLU A 102 -4.78 -1.64 -21.20
CA GLU A 102 -3.53 -1.01 -20.77
C GLU A 102 -3.78 0.05 -19.68
N PHE A 103 -4.80 0.90 -19.86
CA PHE A 103 -5.23 1.86 -18.84
C PHE A 103 -5.54 1.17 -17.51
N ARG A 104 -6.39 0.15 -17.52
CA ARG A 104 -6.78 -0.60 -16.32
C ARG A 104 -5.58 -1.20 -15.59
N ILE A 105 -4.61 -1.76 -16.33
CA ILE A 105 -3.38 -2.29 -15.74
C ILE A 105 -2.60 -1.17 -15.04
N LYS A 106 -2.41 -0.02 -15.70
CA LYS A 106 -1.69 1.13 -15.12
C LYS A 106 -2.39 1.69 -13.89
N ILE A 107 -3.71 1.85 -13.95
CA ILE A 107 -4.53 2.28 -12.80
C ILE A 107 -4.42 1.28 -11.64
N GLY A 108 -4.51 -0.02 -11.92
CA GLY A 108 -4.37 -1.07 -10.92
C GLY A 108 -3.02 -0.98 -10.18
N ILE A 109 -1.93 -0.73 -10.91
CA ILE A 109 -0.59 -0.53 -10.33
C ILE A 109 -0.55 0.70 -9.43
N ILE A 110 -1.00 1.86 -9.93
CA ILE A 110 -1.01 3.13 -9.17
C ILE A 110 -1.82 2.97 -7.89
N LYS A 111 -3.05 2.45 -8.01
CA LYS A 111 -3.97 2.18 -6.90
C LYS A 111 -3.31 1.31 -5.83
N ASN A 112 -2.74 0.17 -6.23
CA ASN A 112 -2.12 -0.77 -5.28
C ASN A 112 -0.92 -0.13 -4.55
N GLN A 113 -0.15 0.70 -5.25
CA GLN A 113 0.97 1.41 -4.66
C GLN A 113 0.51 2.48 -3.66
N ILE A 114 -0.54 3.24 -3.97
CA ILE A 114 -1.15 4.20 -3.03
C ILE A 114 -1.68 3.47 -1.79
N LEU A 115 -2.40 2.35 -1.96
CA LEU A 115 -2.93 1.57 -0.84
C LEU A 115 -1.82 1.03 0.06
N LEU A 116 -0.73 0.54 -0.53
CA LEU A 116 0.41 0.02 0.20
C LEU A 116 1.14 1.12 0.98
N LEU A 117 1.35 2.29 0.36
CA LEU A 117 1.92 3.46 1.03
C LEU A 117 1.03 3.94 2.17
N THR A 118 -0.28 3.93 1.98
CA THR A 118 -1.25 4.31 3.02
C THR A 118 -1.22 3.32 4.18
N SER A 119 -1.04 2.03 3.91
CA SER A 119 -0.93 0.99 4.94
C SER A 119 0.39 1.07 5.72
N ASN A 120 1.47 1.47 5.04
CA ASN A 120 2.82 1.62 5.61
C ASN A 120 3.16 3.09 5.92
N HIS A 121 2.17 3.88 6.36
CA HIS A 121 2.38 5.29 6.63
C HIS A 121 3.25 5.52 7.89
N PRO A 122 4.05 6.59 7.93
CA PRO A 122 4.72 7.03 9.15
C PRO A 122 3.74 7.42 10.25
N SER A 123 4.10 7.22 11.52
CA SER A 123 3.21 7.44 12.67
C SER A 123 2.74 8.89 12.88
N ASN A 124 3.34 9.87 12.21
CA ASN A 124 2.98 11.28 12.29
C ASN A 124 1.96 11.73 11.24
N ILE A 125 1.46 10.81 10.41
CA ILE A 125 0.42 11.10 9.41
C ILE A 125 -0.96 11.04 10.05
N SER A 126 -1.81 12.03 9.77
CA SER A 126 -3.17 12.11 10.33
C SER A 126 -4.10 11.07 9.72
N SER A 127 -5.04 10.56 10.52
CA SER A 127 -6.06 9.61 10.04
C SER A 127 -6.96 10.20 8.96
N ASP A 128 -7.18 11.51 8.96
CA ASP A 128 -7.94 12.20 7.93
C ASP A 128 -7.27 12.10 6.56
N LEU A 129 -5.96 12.35 6.49
CA LEU A 129 -5.19 12.20 5.26
C LEU A 129 -5.18 10.75 4.76
N LEU A 130 -5.10 9.77 5.67
CA LEU A 130 -5.18 8.35 5.32
C LEU A 130 -6.56 8.00 4.75
N ASN A 131 -7.64 8.51 5.33
CA ASN A 131 -9.00 8.29 4.84
C ASN A 131 -9.20 8.89 3.45
N GLN A 132 -8.63 10.07 3.18
CA GLN A 132 -8.65 10.68 1.85
C GLN A 132 -7.90 9.82 0.82
N LEU A 133 -6.72 9.31 1.16
CA LEU A 133 -5.96 8.38 0.31
C LEU A 133 -6.73 7.08 0.03
N VAL A 134 -7.40 6.52 1.04
CA VAL A 134 -8.27 5.34 0.86
C VAL A 134 -9.44 5.67 -0.06
N SER A 135 -10.06 6.85 0.05
CA SER A 135 -11.12 7.29 -0.84
C SER A 135 -10.67 7.31 -2.31
N VAL A 136 -9.47 7.85 -2.57
CA VAL A 136 -8.86 7.82 -3.91
C VAL A 136 -8.67 6.37 -4.40
N VAL A 137 -8.16 5.46 -3.55
CA VAL A 137 -8.01 4.04 -3.90
C VAL A 137 -9.33 3.38 -4.27
N VAL A 138 -10.41 3.70 -3.55
CA VAL A 138 -11.76 3.19 -3.84
C VAL A 138 -12.22 3.69 -5.20
N LYS A 139 -12.14 5.00 -5.45
CA LYS A 139 -12.55 5.60 -6.72
C LYS A 139 -11.72 5.07 -7.92
N LEU A 140 -10.41 4.88 -7.74
CA LEU A 140 -9.55 4.24 -8.73
C LEU A 140 -9.98 2.79 -9.02
N SER A 141 -10.49 2.06 -8.03
CA SER A 141 -11.04 0.72 -8.23
C SER A 141 -12.34 0.75 -9.04
N GLU A 142 -13.19 1.74 -8.79
CA GLU A 142 -14.47 1.90 -9.50
C GLU A 142 -14.22 2.17 -10.99
N ILE A 143 -13.33 3.10 -11.33
CA ILE A 143 -13.02 3.43 -12.73
C ILE A 143 -12.28 2.27 -13.45
N GLU A 144 -11.39 1.55 -12.76
CA GLU A 144 -10.71 0.37 -13.29
C GLU A 144 -11.71 -0.73 -13.70
N GLN A 145 -12.76 -0.93 -12.91
CA GLN A 145 -13.76 -1.97 -13.12
C GLN A 145 -14.93 -1.54 -14.02
N GLN A 146 -14.97 -0.27 -14.43
CA GLN A 146 -16.06 0.29 -15.20
C GLN A 146 -16.20 -0.41 -16.55
N ARG A 147 -17.43 -0.82 -16.87
CA ARG A 147 -17.78 -1.52 -18.12
C ARG A 147 -18.48 -0.56 -19.07
N PHE A 148 -18.20 -0.71 -20.36
CA PHE A 148 -18.83 0.06 -21.43
C PHE A 148 -19.94 -0.79 -22.07
N TYR A 149 -21.11 -0.18 -22.27
CA TYR A 149 -22.31 -0.84 -22.81
C TYR A 149 -22.78 -0.12 -24.07
N ALA A 150 -23.62 -0.80 -24.87
CA ALA A 150 -24.32 -0.17 -25.99
C ALA A 150 -25.48 0.70 -25.50
N ASP A 151 -25.19 1.75 -24.73
CA ASP A 151 -26.15 2.58 -24.00
C ASP A 151 -26.29 4.01 -24.56
N GLY A 152 -25.81 4.22 -25.79
CA GLY A 152 -25.85 5.53 -26.45
C GLY A 152 -24.81 6.52 -25.91
N GLY A 153 -23.75 6.03 -25.24
CA GLY A 153 -22.63 6.86 -24.77
C GLY A 153 -22.68 7.21 -23.29
N LYS A 154 -23.72 6.80 -22.55
CA LYS A 154 -23.86 7.11 -21.12
C LYS A 154 -22.73 6.52 -20.28
N SER A 155 -22.34 5.28 -20.56
CA SER A 155 -21.21 4.63 -19.88
C SER A 155 -19.88 5.34 -20.12
N THR A 156 -19.73 5.97 -21.28
CA THR A 156 -18.57 6.81 -21.62
C THR A 156 -18.62 8.15 -20.89
N GLU A 157 -19.76 8.85 -20.90
CA GLU A 157 -19.93 10.11 -20.15
C GLU A 157 -19.68 9.91 -18.65
N GLN A 158 -20.16 8.80 -18.09
CA GLN A 158 -19.90 8.45 -16.70
C GLN A 158 -18.42 8.15 -16.44
N PHE A 159 -17.72 7.53 -17.38
CA PHE A 159 -16.29 7.25 -17.26
C PHE A 159 -15.48 8.54 -17.19
N ASP A 160 -15.78 9.48 -18.10
CA ASP A 160 -15.15 10.79 -18.12
C ASP A 160 -15.44 11.56 -16.82
N ALA A 161 -16.71 11.57 -16.37
CA ALA A 161 -17.09 12.23 -15.13
C ALA A 161 -16.39 11.64 -13.90
N ASN A 162 -16.25 10.32 -13.82
CA ASN A 162 -15.55 9.64 -12.74
C ASN A 162 -14.06 9.98 -12.73
N GLY A 163 -13.41 9.99 -13.90
CA GLY A 163 -11.99 10.34 -13.97
C GLY A 163 -11.72 11.81 -13.63
N ASP A 164 -12.58 12.73 -14.09
CA ASP A 164 -12.52 14.15 -13.74
C ASP A 164 -12.78 14.37 -12.23
N GLU A 165 -13.70 13.62 -11.61
CA GLU A 165 -13.91 13.62 -10.16
C GLU A 165 -12.65 13.19 -9.41
N ILE A 166 -12.01 12.09 -9.84
CA ILE A 166 -10.78 11.59 -9.21
C ILE A 166 -9.65 12.60 -9.34
N GLU A 167 -9.49 13.22 -10.51
CA GLU A 167 -8.48 14.25 -10.73
C GLU A 167 -8.65 15.42 -9.76
N ASN A 168 -9.87 15.92 -9.58
CA ASN A 168 -10.16 17.00 -8.63
C ASN A 168 -9.86 16.61 -7.17
N ILE A 169 -10.27 15.41 -6.74
CA ILE A 169 -9.96 14.90 -5.39
C ILE A 169 -8.45 14.82 -5.18
N ILE A 170 -7.71 14.39 -6.20
CA ILE A 170 -6.26 14.31 -6.12
C ILE A 170 -5.62 15.69 -6.01
N ASP A 171 -6.14 16.70 -6.71
CA ASP A 171 -5.64 18.08 -6.59
C ASP A 171 -5.81 18.62 -5.17
N GLU A 172 -7.00 18.49 -4.59
CA GLU A 172 -7.26 18.88 -3.21
C GLU A 172 -6.32 18.15 -2.23
N LEU A 173 -6.06 16.87 -2.49
CA LEU A 173 -5.19 16.04 -1.65
C LEU A 173 -3.72 16.45 -1.75
N ILE A 174 -3.23 16.78 -2.94
CA ILE A 174 -1.88 17.28 -3.16
C ILE A 174 -1.68 18.59 -2.38
N GLU A 175 -2.61 19.54 -2.51
CA GLU A 175 -2.57 20.82 -1.78
C GLU A 175 -2.56 20.60 -0.26
N HIS A 176 -3.36 19.65 0.23
CA HIS A 176 -3.42 19.30 1.65
C HIS A 176 -2.10 18.70 2.16
N ILE A 177 -1.47 17.81 1.39
CA ILE A 177 -0.17 17.20 1.71
C ILE A 177 0.97 18.23 1.70
N GLU A 178 0.92 19.18 0.77
CA GLU A 178 1.92 20.25 0.67
C GLU A 178 1.81 21.23 1.84
N SER A 179 0.59 21.68 2.16
CA SER A 179 0.31 22.65 3.23
C SER A 179 0.69 22.13 4.62
N ASN A 180 0.38 20.87 4.93
CA ASN A 180 0.66 20.28 6.24
C ASN A 180 2.15 20.07 6.54
N TYR A 181 3.00 20.07 5.52
CA TYR A 181 4.43 19.79 5.69
C TYR A 181 5.29 21.04 5.81
N ASN A 182 4.90 22.13 5.13
CA ASN A 182 5.61 23.41 5.22
C ASN A 182 5.48 24.00 6.64
N ALA A 183 4.39 23.70 7.36
CA ALA A 183 4.21 24.08 8.76
C ALA A 183 5.19 23.38 9.74
N VAL A 184 5.75 22.22 9.38
CA VAL A 184 6.69 21.47 10.23
C VAL A 184 8.12 21.98 10.08
N SER A 185 8.48 22.56 8.92
CA SER A 185 9.81 23.16 8.70
C SER A 185 9.98 24.55 9.34
N ASP A 186 8.91 25.32 9.51
CA ASP A 186 8.98 26.69 10.05
C ASP A 186 8.95 26.76 11.59
N GLY A 187 8.69 25.65 12.28
CA GLY A 187 8.69 25.56 13.75
C GLY A 187 10.04 25.24 14.40
N SER A 188 11.13 25.24 13.62
CA SER A 188 12.49 24.84 14.06
C SER A 188 13.48 26.01 14.01
N ASN A 189 13.12 27.18 14.55
CA ASN A 189 14.03 28.30 14.78
C ASN A 189 13.97 28.78 16.24
#